data_AF-A0A2I0PBM4-F1
#
_entry.id   AF-A0A2I0PBM4-F1
#
_cell.length_a   1.000
_cell.length_b   1.000
_cell.length_c   1.000
_cell.angle_alpha   90.00
_cell.angle_beta   90.00
_cell.angle_gamma   90.00
#
_symmetry.space_group_name_H-M   'P 1'
#
loop_
_entity.id
_entity.type
_entity.pdbx_description
1 polymer ?
#
loop_
_entity_poly.entity_id
_entity_poly.type
_entity_poly.pdbx_seq_one_letter_code
_entity_poly.pdbx_strand_id
1 'polypeptide(L)'
;MEGMPNLIKRIKRHLYNFFIGEKIIKFGHPIDILDGNRVWLISDMHFNHRNILKWSRPEFRNVQEMNRRLISNWNHHVGKNDRVFCLGDFGDQRFMRKLNGKITLAKGNHDHRQWNRQFVVKYKDMKFLFIHDPDYQMTNWFDGDWIIHGHTHNNTPFIDIGRKRVNVSVEVINFTPITMEHLYQLLKESPNYRENRPLL
;
A
#
# COMPACT_ATOMS: atom_id res chain seq x y z
N MET A 1 -45.24 5.95 12.72
CA MET A 1 -44.26 7.00 12.36
C MET A 1 -42.92 6.33 12.10
N GLU A 2 -42.71 5.80 10.90
CA GLU A 2 -41.44 5.19 10.50
C GLU A 2 -41.06 5.80 9.15
N GLY A 3 -39.95 6.52 9.08
CA GLY A 3 -39.60 7.17 7.83
C GLY A 3 -38.39 8.09 7.82
N MET A 4 -37.38 7.92 8.69
CA MET A 4 -36.12 8.68 8.57
C MET A 4 -34.78 7.94 8.83
N PRO A 5 -34.59 6.62 8.59
CA PRO A 5 -33.23 6.05 8.53
C PRO A 5 -32.55 6.14 7.14
N ASN A 6 -33.33 6.30 6.06
CA ASN A 6 -32.82 6.04 4.70
C ASN A 6 -32.06 7.22 4.08
N LEU A 7 -32.42 8.48 4.36
CA LEU A 7 -31.80 9.64 3.72
C LEU A 7 -30.36 9.88 4.23
N ILE A 8 -30.14 9.82 5.55
CA ILE A 8 -28.80 9.98 6.14
C ILE A 8 -27.89 8.82 5.72
N LYS A 9 -28.42 7.59 5.62
CA LYS A 9 -27.68 6.42 5.14
C LYS A 9 -27.33 6.56 3.65
N ARG A 10 -28.22 7.14 2.84
CA ARG A 10 -28.03 7.39 1.41
C ARG A 10 -27.06 8.55 1.16
N ILE A 11 -27.08 9.60 1.97
CA ILE A 11 -26.10 10.70 1.97
C ILE A 11 -24.74 10.20 2.44
N LYS A 12 -24.64 9.42 3.52
CA LYS A 12 -23.37 8.80 3.93
C LYS A 12 -22.84 7.84 2.87
N ARG A 13 -23.68 7.07 2.20
CA ARG A 13 -23.29 6.20 1.08
C ARG A 13 -22.86 7.01 -0.15
N HIS A 14 -23.53 8.13 -0.42
CA HIS A 14 -23.18 9.02 -1.52
C HIS A 14 -21.88 9.78 -1.23
N LEU A 15 -21.68 10.30 -0.02
CA LEU A 15 -20.42 10.90 0.43
C LEU A 15 -19.30 9.87 0.52
N TYR A 16 -19.57 8.64 0.95
CA TYR A 16 -18.62 7.52 0.86
C TYR A 16 -18.27 7.23 -0.60
N ASN A 17 -19.25 7.15 -1.49
CA ASN A 17 -19.00 7.00 -2.92
C ASN A 17 -18.37 8.25 -3.55
N PHE A 18 -18.53 9.45 -3.01
CA PHE A 18 -18.00 10.68 -3.59
C PHE A 18 -16.57 10.99 -3.08
N PHE A 19 -16.27 10.65 -1.83
CA PHE A 19 -14.94 10.84 -1.21
C PHE A 19 -14.05 9.58 -1.25
N ILE A 20 -14.62 8.37 -1.45
CA ILE A 20 -13.90 7.09 -1.56
C ILE A 20 -14.19 6.37 -2.90
N GLY A 21 -15.19 6.80 -3.66
CA GLY A 21 -15.71 6.10 -4.83
C GLY A 21 -15.57 6.84 -6.15
N GLU A 22 -14.35 6.85 -6.66
CA GLU A 22 -14.16 6.27 -7.98
C GLU A 22 -13.00 5.30 -7.91
N LYS A 23 -13.15 4.15 -8.56
CA LYS A 23 -12.16 3.06 -8.71
C LYS A 23 -12.08 2.05 -7.56
N ILE A 24 -13.20 1.37 -7.32
CA ILE A 24 -13.11 -0.09 -7.13
C ILE A 24 -12.78 -0.66 -8.52
N ILE A 25 -11.50 -0.88 -8.81
CA ILE A 25 -11.11 -1.64 -10.00
C ILE A 25 -11.37 -3.11 -9.69
N LYS A 26 -12.61 -3.55 -9.91
CA LYS A 26 -12.86 -4.93 -10.31
C LYS A 26 -12.48 -5.00 -11.79
N PHE A 27 -11.38 -5.66 -12.14
CA PHE A 27 -11.03 -6.05 -13.51
C PHE A 27 -11.15 -4.94 -14.59
N GLY A 28 -10.53 -3.77 -14.38
CA GLY A 28 -10.68 -2.63 -15.30
C GLY A 28 -9.48 -1.71 -15.29
N HIS A 29 -8.71 -1.76 -16.39
CA HIS A 29 -7.57 -0.90 -16.76
C HIS A 29 -6.48 -0.67 -15.70
N PRO A 30 -5.21 -0.95 -16.03
CA PRO A 30 -4.09 -0.57 -15.18
C PRO A 30 -4.15 0.90 -14.73
N ILE A 31 -3.72 1.18 -13.50
CA ILE A 31 -3.48 2.55 -13.06
C ILE A 31 -2.13 2.98 -13.65
N ASP A 32 -2.16 3.91 -14.60
CA ASP A 32 -0.93 4.52 -15.11
C ASP A 32 -0.41 5.58 -14.14
N ILE A 33 0.80 5.37 -13.62
CA ILE A 33 1.54 6.39 -12.88
C ILE A 33 2.32 7.23 -13.90
N LEU A 34 2.12 8.54 -13.87
CA LEU A 34 2.81 9.47 -14.78
C LEU A 34 4.07 10.06 -14.15
N ASP A 35 4.05 10.31 -12.84
CA ASP A 35 5.16 10.87 -12.08
C ASP A 35 5.41 10.00 -10.85
N GLY A 36 6.43 9.13 -10.93
CA GLY A 36 6.79 8.21 -9.86
C GLY A 36 7.45 8.88 -8.65
N ASN A 37 7.91 10.13 -8.76
CA ASN A 37 8.47 10.87 -7.62
C ASN A 37 7.38 11.32 -6.65
N ARG A 38 6.12 11.38 -7.12
CA ARG A 38 4.96 11.85 -6.35
C ARG A 38 4.00 10.73 -5.97
N VAL A 39 4.40 9.48 -6.21
CA VAL A 39 3.67 8.29 -5.77
C VAL A 39 4.53 7.51 -4.79
N TRP A 40 4.02 7.32 -3.59
CA TRP A 40 4.71 6.64 -2.48
C TRP A 40 4.06 5.31 -2.16
N LEU A 41 4.86 4.36 -1.69
CA LEU A 41 4.48 3.00 -1.35
C LEU A 41 4.94 2.69 0.08
N ILE A 42 4.08 2.01 0.84
CA ILE A 42 4.32 1.58 2.22
C ILE A 42 3.26 0.56 2.61
N SER A 43 3.48 -0.24 3.64
CA SER A 43 2.50 -1.21 4.14
C SER A 43 2.63 -1.43 5.64
N ASP A 44 1.62 -2.08 6.23
CA ASP A 44 1.69 -2.64 7.58
C ASP A 44 1.86 -1.55 8.64
N MET A 45 1.24 -0.38 8.49
CA MET A 45 1.43 0.73 9.45
C MET A 45 1.05 0.32 10.88
N HIS A 46 0.02 -0.51 11.04
CA HIS A 46 -0.46 -1.03 12.32
C HIS A 46 -0.66 0.08 13.38
N PHE A 47 -1.19 1.23 12.98
CA PHE A 47 -1.40 2.34 13.90
C PHE A 47 -2.24 1.88 15.10
N ASN A 48 -1.73 2.18 16.30
CA ASN A 48 -2.34 1.82 17.58
C ASN A 48 -2.48 0.31 17.88
N HIS A 49 -1.80 -0.56 17.14
CA HIS A 49 -1.77 -2.01 17.43
C HIS A 49 -0.63 -2.33 18.41
N ARG A 50 -0.92 -2.51 19.70
CA ARG A 50 0.13 -2.71 20.73
C ARG A 50 0.91 -4.03 20.57
N ASN A 51 0.26 -5.07 20.07
CA ASN A 51 0.89 -6.40 20.02
C ASN A 51 2.00 -6.48 18.97
N ILE A 52 1.96 -5.65 17.91
CA ILE A 52 2.97 -5.66 16.84
C ILE A 52 4.39 -5.41 17.36
N LEU A 53 4.53 -4.68 18.47
CA LEU A 53 5.82 -4.39 19.10
C LEU A 53 6.57 -5.65 19.50
N LYS A 54 5.85 -6.70 19.93
CA LYS A 54 6.46 -7.97 20.34
C LYS A 54 6.85 -8.84 19.15
N TRP A 55 6.17 -8.67 18.02
CA TRP A 55 6.30 -9.56 16.87
C TRP A 55 7.32 -9.07 15.86
N SER A 56 7.29 -7.77 15.53
CA SER A 56 8.10 -7.23 14.44
C SER A 56 8.77 -5.89 14.75
N ARG A 57 8.51 -5.28 15.92
CA ARG A 57 9.04 -3.93 16.26
C ARG A 57 9.56 -3.79 17.69
N PRO A 58 10.51 -4.64 18.12
CA PRO A 58 11.07 -4.58 19.47
C PRO A 58 11.81 -3.26 19.77
N GLU A 59 12.16 -2.47 18.76
CA GLU A 59 12.87 -1.20 18.88
C GLU A 59 12.04 -0.05 19.46
N PHE A 60 10.71 -0.16 19.49
CA PHE A 60 9.87 0.86 20.13
C PHE A 60 9.51 0.48 21.56
N ARG A 61 9.67 1.41 22.49
CA ARG A 61 9.29 1.20 23.90
C ARG A 61 7.79 1.00 24.06
N ASN A 62 6.98 1.63 23.21
CA ASN A 62 5.52 1.59 23.28
C ASN A 62 4.86 2.06 21.97
N VAL A 63 3.55 1.84 21.89
CA VAL A 63 2.76 2.14 20.69
C VAL A 63 2.70 3.64 20.39
N GLN A 64 2.80 4.51 21.41
CA GLN A 64 2.80 5.96 21.22
C GLN A 64 4.09 6.43 20.56
N GLU A 65 5.23 5.83 20.90
CA GLU A 65 6.51 6.07 20.24
C GLU A 65 6.50 5.60 18.79
N MET A 66 6.07 4.36 18.54
CA MET A 66 5.91 3.81 17.19
C MET A 66 5.03 4.71 16.31
N ASN A 67 3.84 5.09 16.81
CA ASN A 67 2.92 5.96 16.08
C ASN A 67 3.55 7.33 15.76
N ARG A 68 4.31 7.92 16.69
CA ARG A 68 5.02 9.19 16.46
C ARG A 68 6.10 9.04 15.39
N ARG A 69 6.89 7.97 15.44
CA ARG A 69 7.92 7.67 14.43
C ARG A 69 7.31 7.54 13.04
N LEU A 70 6.26 6.74 12.89
CA LEU A 70 5.56 6.53 11.64
C LEU A 70 5.02 7.84 11.03
N ILE A 71 4.37 8.69 11.85
CA ILE A 71 3.86 9.99 11.39
C ILE A 71 5.01 10.91 10.98
N SER A 72 6.07 10.97 11.79
CA SER A 72 7.22 11.85 11.54
C SER A 72 7.90 11.49 10.23
N ASN A 73 8.24 10.22 10.04
CA ASN A 73 8.89 9.74 8.82
C ASN A 73 7.97 9.95 7.61
N TRP A 74 6.69 9.62 7.72
CA TRP A 74 5.73 9.85 6.64
C TRP A 74 5.69 11.32 6.22
N ASN A 75 5.48 12.24 7.15
CA ASN A 75 5.28 13.66 6.83
C ASN A 75 6.58 14.38 6.45
N HIS A 76 7.75 13.81 6.78
CA HIS A 76 9.03 14.31 6.33
C HIS A 76 9.21 14.12 4.81
N HIS A 77 8.73 13.01 4.27
CA HIS A 77 8.93 12.64 2.87
C HIS A 77 7.71 12.95 1.98
N VAL A 78 6.50 12.70 2.48
CA VAL A 78 5.27 12.82 1.67
C VAL A 78 4.74 14.25 1.72
N GLY A 79 4.59 14.87 0.55
CA GLY A 79 3.95 16.17 0.38
C GLY A 79 2.42 16.09 0.42
N LYS A 80 1.76 17.21 0.74
CA LYS A 80 0.27 17.27 0.84
C LYS A 80 -0.47 16.86 -0.43
N ASN A 81 0.16 17.08 -1.59
CA ASN A 81 -0.44 16.82 -2.90
C ASN A 81 -0.01 15.48 -3.52
N ASP A 82 0.84 14.71 -2.83
CA ASP A 82 1.34 13.43 -3.34
C ASP A 82 0.30 12.33 -3.17
N ARG A 83 0.48 11.22 -3.87
CA ARG A 83 -0.34 10.03 -3.72
C ARG A 83 0.42 8.98 -2.93
N VAL A 84 -0.26 8.28 -2.04
CA VAL A 84 0.34 7.15 -1.31
C VAL A 84 -0.53 5.92 -1.48
N PHE A 85 0.08 4.79 -1.86
CA PHE A 85 -0.52 3.47 -1.75
C PHE A 85 -0.04 2.83 -0.45
N CYS A 86 -0.96 2.63 0.50
CA CYS A 86 -0.68 1.83 1.69
C CYS A 86 -1.21 0.42 1.47
N LEU A 87 -0.34 -0.57 1.39
CA LEU A 87 -0.67 -1.92 0.93
C LEU A 87 -1.23 -2.81 2.06
N GLY A 88 -2.20 -2.30 2.80
CA GLY A 88 -2.92 -3.04 3.85
C GLY A 88 -2.37 -2.85 5.25
N ASP A 89 -3.13 -3.36 6.21
CA ASP A 89 -2.83 -3.36 7.65
C ASP A 89 -2.46 -1.97 8.18
N PHE A 90 -3.22 -0.97 7.72
CA PHE A 90 -3.04 0.41 8.17
C PHE A 90 -3.25 0.56 9.68
N GLY A 91 -4.15 -0.25 10.25
CA GLY A 91 -4.56 -0.16 11.65
C GLY A 91 -5.59 0.95 11.86
N ASP A 92 -5.43 1.74 12.92
CA ASP A 92 -6.39 2.79 13.28
C ASP A 92 -6.45 3.93 12.24
N GLN A 93 -7.48 3.91 11.40
CA GLN A 93 -7.68 4.89 10.32
C GLN A 93 -7.87 6.34 10.81
N ARG A 94 -8.12 6.57 12.12
CA ARG A 94 -8.14 7.94 12.69
C ARG A 94 -6.80 8.65 12.58
N PHE A 95 -5.72 7.94 12.26
CA PHE A 95 -4.40 8.49 12.00
C PHE A 95 -4.25 9.09 10.60
N MET A 96 -5.11 8.76 9.62
CA MET A 96 -5.03 9.31 8.26
C MET A 96 -5.05 10.84 8.24
N ARG A 97 -5.83 11.48 9.12
CA ARG A 97 -5.90 12.96 9.25
C ARG A 97 -4.60 13.62 9.73
N LYS A 98 -3.63 12.83 10.21
CA LYS A 98 -2.31 13.30 10.67
C LYS A 98 -1.23 13.15 9.60
N LEU A 99 -1.57 12.56 8.46
CA LEU A 99 -0.64 12.19 7.41
C LEU A 99 -0.84 13.07 6.18
N ASN A 100 0.26 13.48 5.55
CA ASN A 100 0.24 14.17 4.27
C ASN A 100 -0.15 13.22 3.12
N GLY A 101 -0.66 13.79 2.04
CA GLY A 101 -0.92 13.09 0.79
C GLY A 101 -2.32 12.49 0.68
N LYS A 102 -2.65 12.04 -0.54
CA LYS A 102 -3.90 11.36 -0.88
C LYS A 102 -3.69 9.84 -0.74
N ILE A 103 -4.21 9.28 0.34
CA ILE A 103 -3.96 7.89 0.72
C ILE A 103 -4.95 6.96 0.03
N THR A 104 -4.42 5.96 -0.67
CA THR A 104 -5.15 4.84 -1.27
C THR A 104 -4.80 3.57 -0.49
N LEU A 105 -5.77 2.95 0.16
CA LEU A 105 -5.57 1.73 0.94
C LEU A 105 -5.85 0.49 0.08
N ALA A 106 -4.90 -0.46 0.09
CA ALA A 106 -5.20 -1.86 -0.16
C ALA A 106 -5.81 -2.48 1.11
N LYS A 107 -6.49 -3.61 0.95
CA LYS A 107 -7.05 -4.33 2.09
C LYS A 107 -5.97 -5.21 2.71
N GLY A 108 -5.66 -5.01 3.99
CA GLY A 108 -4.91 -5.98 4.79
C GLY A 108 -5.80 -6.95 5.56
N ASN A 109 -5.17 -7.94 6.19
CA ASN A 109 -5.85 -8.98 6.94
C ASN A 109 -6.61 -8.44 8.17
N HIS A 110 -6.12 -7.34 8.74
CA HIS A 110 -6.73 -6.67 9.90
C HIS A 110 -7.69 -5.52 9.52
N ASP A 111 -7.95 -5.31 8.22
CA ASP A 111 -8.84 -4.24 7.71
C ASP A 111 -10.28 -4.75 7.45
N HIS A 112 -11.12 -4.78 8.49
CA HIS A 112 -12.46 -5.40 8.45
C HIS A 112 -13.53 -4.74 7.57
N ARG A 113 -13.29 -3.53 7.02
CA ARG A 113 -14.31 -2.77 6.25
C ARG A 113 -13.94 -2.49 4.80
N GLN A 114 -12.82 -3.03 4.31
CA GLN A 114 -12.34 -2.76 2.96
C GLN A 114 -12.66 -3.92 2.02
N TRP A 115 -13.07 -3.59 0.80
CA TRP A 115 -13.27 -4.56 -0.28
C TRP A 115 -11.90 -4.78 -0.94
N ASN A 116 -11.56 -6.05 -1.21
CA ASN A 116 -10.25 -6.48 -1.75
C ASN A 116 -9.75 -5.50 -2.83
N ARG A 117 -8.71 -4.74 -2.51
CA ARG A 117 -8.09 -3.77 -3.42
C ARG A 117 -6.69 -4.25 -3.72
N GLN A 118 -6.61 -5.09 -4.74
CA GLN A 118 -5.38 -5.31 -5.49
C GLN A 118 -5.36 -4.24 -6.60
N PHE A 119 -4.20 -3.72 -6.94
CA PHE A 119 -4.08 -2.74 -8.02
C PHE A 119 -3.09 -3.24 -9.06
N VAL A 120 -3.54 -3.37 -10.30
CA VAL A 120 -2.61 -3.45 -11.44
C VAL A 120 -2.16 -2.03 -11.75
N VAL A 121 -0.86 -1.79 -11.70
CA VAL A 121 -0.25 -0.48 -11.87
C VAL A 121 0.74 -0.55 -13.01
N LYS A 122 0.77 0.45 -13.88
CA LYS A 122 1.79 0.63 -14.89
C LYS A 122 2.64 1.83 -14.54
N TYR A 123 3.95 1.67 -14.63
CA TYR A 123 4.87 2.78 -14.51
C TYR A 123 6.00 2.61 -15.51
N LYS A 124 6.12 3.59 -16.42
CA LYS A 124 7.03 3.54 -17.58
C LYS A 124 6.81 2.21 -18.34
N ASP A 125 7.85 1.40 -18.43
CA ASP A 125 7.90 0.14 -19.17
C ASP A 125 7.55 -1.10 -18.32
N MET A 126 7.18 -0.93 -17.04
CA MET A 126 6.87 -2.03 -16.12
C MET A 126 5.40 -2.06 -15.69
N LYS A 127 4.89 -3.26 -15.47
CA LYS A 127 3.57 -3.57 -14.92
C LYS A 127 3.74 -4.23 -13.54
N PHE A 128 3.05 -3.69 -12.54
CA PHE A 128 3.12 -4.11 -11.15
C PHE A 128 1.76 -4.59 -10.63
N LEU A 129 1.80 -5.52 -9.68
CA LEU A 129 0.65 -5.86 -8.84
C LEU A 129 0.90 -5.34 -7.43
N PHE A 130 0.08 -4.39 -6.98
CA PHE A 130 0.09 -3.95 -5.59
C PHE A 130 -0.97 -4.73 -4.81
N ILE A 131 -0.54 -5.47 -3.80
CA ILE A 131 -1.37 -6.34 -2.97
C ILE A 131 -0.84 -6.34 -1.54
N HIS A 132 -1.65 -6.67 -0.54
CA HIS A 132 -1.14 -6.80 0.83
C HIS A 132 -0.41 -8.12 1.04
N ASP A 133 -1.16 -9.23 0.95
CA ASP A 133 -0.66 -10.57 1.12
C ASP A 133 -0.25 -11.12 -0.26
N PRO A 134 1.05 -11.38 -0.51
CA PRO A 134 1.53 -11.85 -1.80
C PRO A 134 1.14 -13.31 -2.11
N ASP A 135 0.66 -14.07 -1.13
CA ASP A 135 0.24 -15.46 -1.29
C ASP A 135 -1.30 -15.62 -1.32
N TYR A 136 -2.05 -14.56 -1.04
CA TYR A 136 -3.51 -14.57 -1.09
C TYR A 136 -4.04 -14.79 -2.52
N GLN A 137 -4.83 -15.86 -2.71
CA GLN A 137 -5.41 -16.24 -4.01
C GLN A 137 -4.37 -16.27 -5.14
N MET A 138 -3.22 -16.94 -4.91
CA MET A 138 -2.09 -17.15 -5.82
C MET A 138 -2.03 -16.14 -6.97
N THR A 139 -1.19 -15.12 -6.85
CA THR A 139 -0.90 -14.06 -7.82
C THR A 139 -0.45 -14.56 -9.21
N ASN A 140 -0.51 -15.86 -9.50
CA ASN A 140 -0.18 -16.52 -10.76
C ASN A 140 -0.98 -16.00 -11.96
N TRP A 141 -2.16 -15.42 -11.73
CA TRP A 141 -2.93 -14.76 -12.79
C TRP A 141 -2.24 -13.49 -13.31
N PHE A 142 -1.36 -12.89 -12.50
CA PHE A 142 -0.66 -11.66 -12.84
C PHE A 142 0.54 -11.97 -13.72
N ASP A 143 0.46 -11.50 -14.95
CA ASP A 143 1.44 -11.65 -16.03
C ASP A 143 2.32 -10.39 -16.17
N GLY A 144 2.59 -9.69 -15.07
CA GLY A 144 3.47 -8.51 -15.06
C GLY A 144 4.83 -8.78 -14.46
N ASP A 145 5.58 -7.69 -14.24
CA ASP A 145 6.99 -7.75 -13.90
C ASP A 145 7.22 -8.04 -12.42
N TRP A 146 6.53 -7.31 -11.53
CA TRP A 146 6.80 -7.36 -10.09
C TRP A 146 5.52 -7.27 -9.24
N ILE A 147 5.51 -7.99 -8.12
CA ILE A 147 4.49 -7.89 -7.08
C ILE A 147 5.05 -7.05 -5.94
N ILE A 148 4.37 -5.95 -5.61
CA ILE A 148 4.70 -5.12 -4.47
C ILE A 148 3.74 -5.44 -3.34
N HIS A 149 4.27 -5.78 -2.18
CA HIS A 149 3.49 -6.33 -1.08
C HIS A 149 3.91 -5.86 0.31
N GLY A 150 3.10 -6.21 1.30
CA GLY A 150 3.39 -6.08 2.73
C GLY A 150 3.28 -7.42 3.42
N HIS A 151 2.52 -7.47 4.52
CA HIS A 151 2.03 -8.67 5.23
C HIS A 151 3.10 -9.51 5.92
N THR A 152 4.19 -9.80 5.22
CA THR A 152 5.26 -10.69 5.67
C THR A 152 6.23 -10.02 6.64
N HIS A 153 6.14 -8.70 6.86
CA HIS A 153 7.04 -7.95 7.73
C HIS A 153 8.52 -8.24 7.41
N ASN A 154 9.36 -8.43 8.42
CA ASN A 154 10.77 -8.77 8.30
C ASN A 154 11.05 -10.24 7.95
N ASN A 155 10.02 -11.06 7.65
CA ASN A 155 10.21 -12.46 7.27
C ASN A 155 10.61 -12.64 5.81
N THR A 156 10.47 -11.61 4.98
CA THR A 156 10.96 -11.61 3.58
C THR A 156 11.82 -10.37 3.32
N PRO A 157 12.81 -10.47 2.42
CA PRO A 157 13.69 -9.34 2.12
C PRO A 157 12.95 -8.23 1.39
N PHE A 158 13.56 -7.05 1.33
CA PHE A 158 13.05 -5.92 0.55
C PHE A 158 12.80 -6.27 -0.92
N ILE A 159 13.73 -6.98 -1.57
CA ILE A 159 13.58 -7.49 -2.94
C ILE A 159 13.86 -8.99 -2.92
N ASP A 160 12.86 -9.81 -3.25
CA ASP A 160 13.02 -11.22 -3.59
C ASP A 160 13.03 -11.36 -5.11
N ILE A 161 14.24 -11.42 -5.67
CA ILE A 161 14.48 -11.52 -7.11
C ILE A 161 13.92 -12.82 -7.69
N GLY A 162 14.00 -13.93 -6.94
CA GLY A 162 13.55 -15.25 -7.41
C GLY A 162 12.04 -15.33 -7.56
N ARG A 163 11.29 -14.66 -6.67
CA ARG A 163 9.81 -14.58 -6.74
C ARG A 163 9.28 -13.31 -7.40
N LYS A 164 10.16 -12.39 -7.79
CA LYS A 164 9.82 -11.04 -8.31
C LYS A 164 8.89 -10.28 -7.38
N ARG A 165 9.24 -10.26 -6.10
CA ARG A 165 8.47 -9.63 -5.03
C ARG A 165 9.26 -8.50 -4.40
N VAL A 166 8.57 -7.43 -4.04
CA VAL A 166 9.12 -6.31 -3.28
C VAL A 166 8.28 -6.12 -2.03
N ASN A 167 8.93 -6.16 -0.88
CA ASN A 167 8.28 -6.01 0.41
C ASN A 167 8.41 -4.56 0.91
N VAL A 168 7.30 -3.84 0.98
CA VAL A 168 7.21 -2.46 1.48
C VAL A 168 6.60 -2.38 2.88
N SER A 169 6.61 -3.48 3.65
CA SER A 169 6.31 -3.45 5.09
C SER A 169 7.22 -2.43 5.77
N VAL A 170 6.68 -1.62 6.69
CA VAL A 170 7.46 -0.55 7.33
C VAL A 170 8.76 -1.02 7.98
N GLU A 171 8.81 -2.23 8.51
CA GLU A 171 10.02 -2.80 9.12
C GLU A 171 11.17 -2.96 8.10
N VAL A 172 10.84 -3.23 6.84
CA VAL A 172 11.79 -3.53 5.77
C VAL A 172 12.31 -2.26 5.09
N ILE A 173 11.52 -1.19 5.11
CA ILE A 173 11.86 0.10 4.50
C ILE A 173 12.16 1.18 5.55
N ASN A 174 12.67 0.78 6.72
CA ASN A 174 13.09 1.69 7.80
C ASN A 174 12.01 2.70 8.22
N PHE A 175 10.76 2.23 8.32
CA PHE A 175 9.59 2.99 8.72
C PHE A 175 9.34 4.23 7.88
N THR A 176 9.75 4.21 6.61
CA THR A 176 9.75 5.38 5.73
C THR A 176 9.17 5.03 4.36
N PRO A 177 8.16 5.78 3.84
CA PRO A 177 7.61 5.51 2.52
C PRO A 177 8.68 5.58 1.41
N ILE A 178 8.58 4.72 0.40
CA ILE A 178 9.45 4.72 -0.77
C ILE A 178 8.69 5.23 -2.01
N THR A 179 9.32 6.05 -2.84
CA THR A 179 8.70 6.50 -4.10
C THR A 179 8.68 5.39 -5.14
N MET A 180 7.67 5.40 -6.03
CA MET A 180 7.62 4.54 -7.21
C MET A 180 8.83 4.76 -8.14
N GLU A 181 9.33 5.99 -8.26
CA GLU A 181 10.54 6.28 -9.06
C GLU A 181 11.77 5.58 -8.50
N HIS A 182 12.07 5.77 -7.21
CA HIS A 182 13.20 5.10 -6.57
C HIS A 182 13.12 3.58 -6.69
N LEU A 183 11.94 3.01 -6.42
CA LEU A 183 11.72 1.57 -6.56
C LEU A 183 11.97 1.10 -8.01
N TYR A 184 11.45 1.82 -9.00
CA TYR A 184 11.68 1.50 -10.41
C TYR A 184 13.16 1.48 -10.77
N GLN A 185 13.96 2.45 -10.30
CA GLN A 185 15.40 2.49 -10.58
C GLN A 185 16.11 1.26 -9.99
N LEU A 186 15.81 0.91 -8.73
CA LEU A 186 16.39 -0.28 -8.09
C LEU A 186 16.06 -1.58 -8.84
N LEU A 187 14.83 -1.71 -9.33
CA LEU A 187 14.41 -2.90 -10.09
C LEU A 187 15.01 -2.94 -11.50
N LYS A 188 15.19 -1.78 -12.14
CA LYS A 188 15.79 -1.66 -13.47
C LYS A 188 17.27 -2.05 -13.49
N GLU A 189 17.97 -1.76 -12.40
CA GLU A 189 19.38 -2.14 -12.21
C GLU A 189 19.55 -3.62 -11.82
N SER A 190 18.46 -4.33 -11.50
CA SER A 190 18.48 -5.74 -11.15
C SER A 190 18.85 -6.63 -12.36
N PRO A 191 19.67 -7.69 -12.19
CA PRO A 191 20.03 -8.61 -13.27
C PRO A 191 18.84 -9.18 -14.04
N ASN A 192 17.71 -9.41 -13.36
CA ASN A 192 16.49 -9.98 -13.94
C ASN A 192 15.61 -8.96 -14.68
N TYR A 193 16.02 -7.68 -14.78
CA TYR A 193 15.26 -6.67 -15.52
C TYR A 193 15.04 -7.07 -17.00
N ARG A 194 16.04 -7.69 -17.64
CA ARG A 194 16.00 -8.01 -19.08
C ARG A 194 15.29 -9.31 -19.42
N GLU A 195 15.35 -10.31 -18.54
CA GLU A 195 14.82 -11.66 -18.79
C GLU A 195 13.27 -11.72 -18.78
N ASN A 196 12.62 -10.66 -18.32
CA ASN A 196 11.18 -10.63 -18.05
C ASN A 196 10.38 -9.76 -19.00
N ARG A 197 11.02 -9.17 -20.02
CA ARG A 197 10.31 -8.56 -21.13
C ARG A 197 9.71 -9.68 -21.99
N PRO A 198 8.41 -9.67 -22.30
CA PRO A 198 7.92 -10.44 -23.44
C PRO A 198 8.81 -10.09 -24.63
N LEU A 199 9.41 -11.10 -25.27
CA LEU A 199 10.04 -10.90 -26.56
C LEU A 199 8.94 -10.35 -27.48
N LEU A 200 9.08 -9.10 -27.91
CA LEU A 200 8.21 -8.49 -28.92
C LEU A 200 8.42 -9.20 -30.27
#